data_AF-A0A8I2YG27-F1
#
_entry.id   AF-A0A8I2YG27-F1
#
_cell.length_a   1.000
_cell.length_b   1.000
_cell.length_c   1.000
_cell.angle_alpha   90.00
_cell.angle_beta   90.00
_cell.angle_gamma   90.00
#
_symmetry.space_group_name_H-M   'P 1'
#
loop_
_entity.id
_entity.type
_entity.pdbx_description
1 polymer ?
#
loop_
_entity_poly.entity_id
_entity_poly.type
_entity_poly.pdbx_seq_one_letter_code
_entity_poly.pdbx_strand_id
1 'polypeptide(L)'
;MEDLDEAIGLDREALDLRPKGHPDWSGSLSNLAIRLSTRYNQLGVMEDVDGAIVLNREALHLRPKGHPHRSSSLATLLFISPPATSVSAS
;
A
#
# COMPACT_ATOMS: atom_id res chain seq x y z
N MET A 1 -12.75 12.99 -3.75
CA MET A 1 -11.94 12.36 -4.82
C MET A 1 -10.68 13.18 -5.02
N GLU A 2 -10.83 14.49 -5.25
CA GLU A 2 -9.71 15.44 -5.36
C GLU A 2 -8.76 15.37 -4.15
N ASP A 3 -9.28 15.36 -2.92
CA ASP A 3 -8.45 15.20 -1.71
C ASP A 3 -7.64 13.89 -1.66
N LEU A 4 -8.17 12.80 -2.26
CA LEU A 4 -7.50 11.50 -2.26
C LEU A 4 -6.41 11.45 -3.33
N ASP A 5 -6.68 12.01 -4.51
CA ASP A 5 -5.68 12.12 -5.57
C ASP A 5 -4.55 13.08 -5.18
N GLU A 6 -4.88 14.18 -4.50
CA GLU A 6 -3.91 15.10 -3.90
C GLU A 6 -3.06 14.37 -2.84
N ALA A 7 -3.68 13.63 -1.92
CA ALA A 7 -2.96 12.86 -0.91
C ALA A 7 -2.01 11.82 -1.54
N ILE A 8 -2.44 11.14 -2.63
CA ILE A 8 -1.57 10.23 -3.39
C ILE A 8 -0.39 10.97 -4.01
N GLY A 9 -0.61 12.18 -4.54
CA GLY A 9 0.44 13.05 -5.06
C GLY A 9 1.47 13.40 -3.98
N LEU A 10 1.01 13.86 -2.81
CA LEU A 10 1.86 14.22 -1.68
C LEU A 10 2.64 13.01 -1.12
N ASP A 11 2.01 11.83 -1.05
CA ASP A 11 2.68 10.60 -0.61
C ASP A 11 3.77 10.15 -1.61
N ARG A 12 3.60 10.42 -2.92
CA ARG A 12 4.66 10.19 -3.93
C ARG A 12 5.81 11.18 -3.77
N GLU A 13 5.53 12.47 -3.62
CA GLU A 13 6.56 13.48 -3.37
C GLU A 13 7.34 13.17 -2.08
N ALA A 14 6.64 12.71 -1.03
CA ALA A 14 7.27 12.29 0.21
C ALA A 14 8.28 11.13 0.01
N LEU A 15 8.03 10.22 -0.93
CA LEU A 15 8.97 9.15 -1.29
C LEU A 15 10.19 9.67 -2.03
N ASP A 16 10.01 10.66 -2.92
CA ASP A 16 11.11 11.29 -3.63
C ASP A 16 12.03 12.06 -2.66
N LEU A 17 11.44 12.72 -1.65
CA LEU A 17 12.18 13.41 -0.58
C LEU A 17 12.81 12.46 0.46
N ARG A 18 12.34 11.22 0.56
CA ARG A 18 12.83 10.20 1.49
C ARG A 18 13.34 9.00 0.71
N PRO A 19 14.53 9.08 0.11
CA PRO A 19 15.05 7.98 -0.72
C PRO A 19 15.30 6.72 0.11
N LYS A 20 15.49 5.60 -0.60
CA LYS A 20 15.78 4.29 -0.01
C LYS A 20 16.92 4.37 1.01
N GLY A 21 16.65 3.93 2.24
CA GLY A 21 17.57 4.04 3.38
C GLY A 21 17.17 5.11 4.41
N HIS A 22 16.29 6.05 4.05
CA HIS A 22 15.71 6.99 5.02
C HIS A 22 14.86 6.24 6.06
N PRO A 23 14.94 6.57 7.37
CA PRO A 23 14.19 5.87 8.42
C PRO A 23 12.68 5.81 8.17
N ASP A 24 12.11 6.91 7.69
CA ASP A 24 10.67 7.01 7.39
C ASP A 24 10.27 6.52 6.00
N TRP A 25 11.20 5.94 5.23
CA TRP A 25 10.89 5.45 3.89
C TRP A 25 9.80 4.36 3.93
N SER A 26 9.92 3.40 4.85
CA SER A 26 8.90 2.35 5.03
C SER A 26 7.53 2.90 5.43
N GLY A 27 7.51 4.00 6.20
CA GLY A 27 6.33 4.79 6.57
C GLY A 27 5.62 5.32 5.34
N SER A 28 6.36 6.04 4.51
CA SER A 28 5.87 6.69 3.29
C SER A 28 5.32 5.66 2.29
N LEU A 29 6.02 4.53 2.10
CA LEU A 29 5.54 3.42 1.28
C LEU A 29 4.19 2.88 1.76
N SER A 30 4.02 2.71 3.08
CA SER A 30 2.78 2.18 3.65
C SER A 30 1.62 3.16 3.51
N ASN A 31 1.87 4.46 3.67
CA ASN A 31 0.85 5.48 3.51
C ASN A 31 0.33 5.53 2.08
N LEU A 32 1.25 5.57 1.10
CA LEU A 32 0.87 5.53 -0.32
C LEU A 32 0.07 4.27 -0.63
N ALA A 33 0.49 3.11 -0.12
CA ALA A 33 -0.23 1.87 -0.32
C ALA A 33 -1.66 1.92 0.26
N ILE A 34 -1.85 2.51 1.44
CA ILE A 34 -3.18 2.68 2.06
C ILE A 34 -4.06 3.60 1.19
N ARG A 35 -3.51 4.70 0.66
CA ARG A 35 -4.27 5.62 -0.21
C ARG A 35 -4.69 4.95 -1.51
N LEU A 36 -3.79 4.20 -2.15
CA LEU A 36 -4.11 3.42 -3.34
C LEU A 36 -5.17 2.33 -3.05
N SER A 37 -5.04 1.58 -1.95
CA SER A 37 -6.08 0.62 -1.53
C SER A 37 -7.43 1.29 -1.27
N THR A 38 -7.43 2.49 -0.70
CA THR A 38 -8.65 3.27 -0.46
C THR A 38 -9.31 3.67 -1.77
N ARG A 39 -8.51 4.15 -2.74
CA ARG A 39 -9.01 4.53 -4.07
C ARG A 39 -9.56 3.35 -4.84
N TYR A 40 -8.88 2.20 -4.80
CA TYR A 40 -9.40 0.96 -5.35
C TYR A 40 -10.75 0.56 -4.73
N ASN A 41 -10.87 0.58 -3.40
CA ASN A 41 -12.12 0.21 -2.74
C ASN A 41 -13.29 1.15 -3.11
N GLN A 42 -13.00 2.42 -3.43
CA GLN A 42 -14.01 3.39 -3.81
C GLN A 42 -14.36 3.35 -5.30
N LEU A 43 -13.39 3.10 -6.18
CA LEU A 43 -13.51 3.31 -7.62
C LEU A 43 -13.26 2.06 -8.48
N GLY A 44 -12.75 0.98 -7.90
CA GLY A 44 -12.43 -0.25 -8.61
C GLY A 44 -11.23 -0.16 -9.56
N VAL A 45 -10.36 0.85 -9.39
CA VAL A 45 -9.16 1.05 -10.23
C VAL A 45 -8.13 -0.05 -9.95
N MET A 46 -8.02 -1.03 -10.85
CA MET A 46 -7.20 -2.23 -10.64
C MET A 46 -5.70 -1.91 -10.53
N GLU A 47 -5.22 -0.90 -11.25
CA GLU A 47 -3.82 -0.46 -11.23
C GLU A 47 -3.37 -0.03 -9.81
N ASP A 48 -4.31 0.46 -8.99
CA ASP A 48 -4.03 0.87 -7.62
C ASP A 48 -3.81 -0.33 -6.69
N VAL A 49 -4.46 -1.46 -6.96
CA VAL A 49 -4.26 -2.70 -6.19
C VAL A 49 -2.84 -3.21 -6.39
N ASP A 50 -2.41 -3.32 -7.64
CA ASP A 50 -1.08 -3.80 -7.98
C ASP A 50 -0.01 -2.89 -7.36
N GLY A 51 -0.19 -1.57 -7.48
CA GLY A 51 0.67 -0.58 -6.84
C GLY A 51 0.72 -0.72 -5.32
N ALA A 52 -0.44 -0.85 -4.66
CA ALA A 52 -0.53 -1.01 -3.21
C ALA A 52 0.10 -2.32 -2.72
N ILE A 53 -0.01 -3.42 -3.48
CA ILE A 53 0.62 -4.71 -3.15
C ILE A 53 2.15 -4.55 -3.19
N VAL A 54 2.70 -3.97 -4.25
CA VAL A 54 4.15 -3.79 -4.41
C VAL A 54 4.72 -2.94 -3.26
N LEU A 55 4.08 -1.80 -2.99
CA LEU A 55 4.53 -0.88 -1.93
C LEU A 55 4.48 -1.50 -0.53
N ASN A 56 3.41 -2.24 -0.21
CA ASN A 56 3.30 -2.93 1.08
C ASN A 56 4.33 -4.05 1.23
N ARG A 57 4.63 -4.80 0.16
CA ARG A 57 5.66 -5.84 0.20
C ARG A 57 7.04 -5.24 0.48
N GLU A 58 7.39 -4.12 -0.15
CA GLU A 58 8.65 -3.42 0.13
C GLU A 58 8.65 -2.87 1.57
N ALA A 59 7.55 -2.26 2.04
CA ALA A 59 7.44 -1.81 3.43
C ALA A 59 7.61 -2.96 4.44
N LEU A 60 7.07 -4.15 4.16
CA LEU A 60 7.23 -5.34 5.00
C LEU A 60 8.64 -5.90 5.01
N HIS A 61 9.35 -5.79 3.89
CA HIS A 61 10.75 -6.19 3.83
C HIS A 61 11.61 -5.35 4.78
N LEU A 62 11.30 -4.07 4.92
CA LEU A 62 12.02 -3.12 5.79
C LEU A 62 11.60 -3.18 7.25
N ARG A 63 10.45 -3.81 7.54
CA ARG A 63 9.85 -3.85 8.88
C ARG A 63 9.95 -5.27 9.42
N PRO A 64 11.07 -5.69 10.02
CA PRO A 64 11.26 -7.06 10.50
C PRO A 64 10.24 -7.43 11.60
N LYS A 65 10.19 -8.71 11.96
CA LYS A 65 9.32 -9.19 13.05
C LYS A 65 9.61 -8.41 14.33
N GLY A 66 8.55 -7.90 14.98
CA GLY A 66 8.66 -7.04 16.16
C GLY A 66 8.66 -5.54 15.86
N HIS A 67 8.77 -5.13 14.60
CA HIS A 67 8.64 -3.72 14.23
C HIS A 67 7.20 -3.24 14.50
N PRO A 68 7.00 -2.09 15.18
CA PRO A 68 5.69 -1.63 15.64
C PRO A 68 4.67 -1.45 14.51
N HIS A 69 5.13 -1.04 13.33
CA HIS A 69 4.27 -0.80 12.16
C HIS A 69 4.19 -1.99 11.18
N ARG A 70 4.73 -3.17 11.53
CA ARG A 70 4.66 -4.34 10.64
C ARG A 70 3.21 -4.82 10.45
N SER A 71 2.41 -4.78 11.51
CA SER A 71 0.99 -5.18 11.47
C SER A 71 0.18 -4.35 10.50
N SER A 72 0.42 -3.04 10.42
CA SER A 72 -0.27 -2.14 9.48
C SER A 72 -0.03 -2.55 8.03
N SER A 73 1.23 -2.81 7.63
CA SER A 73 1.55 -3.23 6.25
C SER A 73 0.97 -4.62 5.92
N LEU A 74 0.87 -5.52 6.91
CA LEU A 74 0.21 -6.83 6.73
C LEU A 74 -1.30 -6.69 6.58
N ALA A 75 -1.93 -5.84 7.41
CA ALA A 75 -3.37 -5.62 7.38
C ALA A 75 -3.80 -5.10 6.01
N THR A 76 -3.08 -4.12 5.46
CA THR A 76 -3.40 -3.59 4.14
C THR A 76 -3.38 -4.69 3.09
N LEU A 77 -2.36 -5.56 3.04
CA LEU A 77 -2.31 -6.69 2.09
C LEU A 77 -3.50 -7.65 2.18
N LEU A 78 -4.04 -7.88 3.38
CA LEU A 78 -5.21 -8.73 3.57
C LEU A 78 -6.48 -8.09 2.98
N PHE A 79 -6.62 -6.76 3.07
CA PHE A 79 -7.77 -6.03 2.53
C PHE A 79 -7.78 -5.91 1.00
N ILE A 80 -6.61 -5.87 0.36
CA ILE A 80 -6.46 -5.82 -1.10
C ILE A 80 -6.37 -7.20 -1.76
N SER A 81 -6.34 -8.29 -0.98
CA SER A 81 -6.50 -9.62 -1.58
C SER A 81 -7.91 -9.71 -2.16
N PRO A 82 -8.08 -9.95 -3.48
CA PRO A 82 -9.41 -10.25 -3.99
C PRO A 82 -9.98 -11.44 -3.23
N PRO A 83 -11.30 -11.48 -2.95
CA PRO A 83 -11.91 -12.67 -2.38
C PRO A 83 -11.48 -13.83 -3.27
N ALA A 84 -10.97 -14.91 -2.67
CA ALA A 84 -10.58 -16.10 -3.42
C ALA A 84 -11.75 -16.46 -4.32
N THR A 85 -11.64 -16.17 -5.61
CA THR A 85 -12.56 -16.70 -6.60
C THR A 85 -12.37 -18.19 -6.49
N SER A 86 -13.34 -18.85 -5.86
CA SER A 86 -13.50 -20.28 -5.97
C SER A 86 -13.52 -20.58 -7.45
N VAL A 87 -12.39 -21.08 -7.95
CA VAL A 87 -12.39 -21.82 -9.20
C VAL A 87 -13.12 -23.10 -8.85
N SER A 88 -14.46 -23.06 -8.95
CA SER A 88 -15.24 -24.26 -9.18
C SER A 88 -14.86 -24.73 -10.57
N ALA A 89 -13.82 -25.56 -10.64
CA ALA A 89 -13.54 -26.36 -11.81
C ALA A 89 -14.77 -27.25 -12.04
N SER A 90 -15.39 -27.07 -13.20
CA SER A 90 -16.45 -27.94 -13.73
C SER A 90 -15.86 -29.26 -14.21
#